data_AF-A0A9Q0U6P2-F1
#
_entry.id   AF-A0A9Q0U6P2-F1
#
_cell.length_a   1.000
_cell.length_b   1.000
_cell.length_c   1.000
_cell.angle_alpha   90.00
_cell.angle_beta   90.00
_cell.angle_gamma   90.00
#
_symmetry.space_group_name_H-M   'P 1'
#
loop_
_entity.id
_entity.type
_entity.pdbx_description
1 polymer ?
#
loop_
_entity_poly.entity_id
_entity_poly.type
_entity_poly.pdbx_seq_one_letter_code
_entity_poly.pdbx_strand_id
1 'polypeptide(L)'
;MSDFLPEDLIQEILFKLPIKSLVRCTSLSRTWNSLIKSPAFISKHLQRTISSTDHQSLFLLRLCSKEREEQYSLRLDNQDFNEHMQLHFPFESFESYFHVIGSCNGLICLAKVIQRFTVSFIFWNPLIQKYVNTEPRILGHLYSFVGFGYDSRANDYKLIRMVNSQKSKFLSENFPKMELYSLNEGSWRSIPQTAPLRYDTDQHFSSAFLNGAVHWIANRADQHEGIHNVVLGFDMSDEIFLEIALPSCLDNVRPSCLSLLVYKESSISVCQASFLSSVQFHIWVMKEYGVVESWTELVLTFGAQGEGIPRALGIRKEELLMEKKRGWIVSGNLESQQVRDLRIWGEPFHTFTGSYLESLVLLDKGNATSYVYNSNGLAA
;
A
#
# COMPACT_ATOMS: atom_id res chain seq x y z
N MET A 1 -5.37 45.17 -27.01
CA MET A 1 -4.48 44.83 -25.88
C MET A 1 -4.86 43.43 -25.46
N SER A 2 -3.94 42.47 -25.45
CA SER A 2 -4.30 41.10 -25.05
C SER A 2 -4.34 41.02 -23.53
N ASP A 3 -5.54 41.05 -22.95
CA ASP A 3 -5.78 40.91 -21.50
C ASP A 3 -5.54 39.47 -20.99
N PHE A 4 -4.67 38.70 -21.66
CA PHE A 4 -4.37 37.32 -21.32
C PHE A 4 -3.08 37.24 -20.50
N LEU A 5 -3.20 36.62 -19.32
CA LEU A 5 -2.05 36.20 -18.53
C LEU A 5 -1.15 35.27 -19.39
N PRO A 6 0.17 35.46 -19.40
CA PRO A 6 1.13 34.53 -19.99
C PRO A 6 0.91 33.09 -19.51
N GLU A 7 1.10 32.12 -20.42
CA GLU A 7 0.89 30.69 -20.13
C GLU A 7 1.73 30.20 -18.95
N ASP A 8 2.98 30.68 -18.84
CA ASP A 8 3.88 30.36 -17.73
C ASP A 8 3.31 30.80 -16.37
N LEU A 9 2.74 32.01 -16.30
CA LEU A 9 2.10 32.52 -15.08
C LEU A 9 0.84 31.74 -14.73
N ILE A 10 0.04 31.35 -15.73
CA ILE A 10 -1.12 30.47 -15.51
C ILE A 10 -0.65 29.13 -14.93
N GLN A 11 0.41 28.54 -15.48
CA GLN A 11 0.94 27.27 -15.01
C GLN A 11 1.42 27.37 -13.55
N GLU A 12 2.13 28.46 -13.21
CA GLU A 12 2.57 28.73 -11.84
C GLU A 12 1.42 28.89 -10.85
N ILE A 13 0.35 29.58 -11.25
CA ILE A 13 -0.87 29.72 -10.43
C ILE A 13 -1.51 28.35 -10.22
N LEU A 14 -1.73 27.59 -11.30
CA LEU A 14 -2.37 26.28 -11.24
C LEU A 14 -1.58 25.31 -10.36
N PHE A 15 -0.24 25.30 -10.42
CA PHE A 15 0.58 24.44 -9.56
C PHE A 15 0.47 24.72 -8.06
N LYS A 16 -0.08 25.86 -7.64
CA LYS A 16 -0.31 26.20 -6.23
C LYS A 16 -1.72 25.86 -5.76
N LEU A 17 -2.61 25.46 -6.65
CA LEU A 17 -4.00 25.17 -6.32
C LEU A 17 -4.15 23.75 -5.74
N PRO A 18 -5.03 23.55 -4.75
CA PRO A 18 -5.40 22.21 -4.29
C PRO A 18 -5.98 21.36 -5.41
N ILE A 19 -5.83 20.03 -5.31
CA ILE A 19 -6.31 19.04 -6.30
C ILE A 19 -7.77 19.27 -6.67
N LYS A 20 -8.66 19.48 -5.68
CA LYS A 20 -10.10 19.72 -5.93
C LYS A 20 -10.35 20.98 -6.77
N SER A 21 -9.55 22.03 -6.55
CA SER A 21 -9.64 23.27 -7.34
C SER A 21 -9.15 23.03 -8.76
N LEU A 22 -8.06 22.28 -8.93
CA LEU A 22 -7.54 21.89 -10.25
C LEU A 22 -8.56 21.07 -11.05
N VAL A 23 -9.20 20.08 -10.43
CA VAL A 23 -10.26 19.30 -11.08
C VAL A 23 -11.40 20.21 -11.54
N ARG A 24 -11.85 21.17 -10.71
CA ARG A 24 -12.88 22.16 -11.10
C ARG A 24 -12.41 23.04 -12.25
N CYS A 25 -11.16 23.49 -12.25
CA CYS A 25 -10.56 24.28 -13.33
C CYS A 25 -10.61 23.59 -14.69
N THR A 26 -10.59 22.23 -14.73
CA THR A 26 -10.75 21.49 -16.00
C THR A 26 -12.10 21.70 -16.67
N SER A 27 -13.13 22.13 -15.93
CA SER A 27 -14.46 22.42 -16.48
C SER A 27 -14.64 23.87 -16.90
N LEU A 28 -13.70 24.77 -16.55
CA LEU A 28 -13.84 26.22 -16.78
C LEU A 28 -13.31 26.69 -18.14
N SER A 29 -12.30 26.01 -18.70
CA SER A 29 -11.68 26.38 -19.97
C SER A 29 -11.05 25.18 -20.66
N ARG A 30 -11.13 25.13 -21.99
CA ARG A 30 -10.46 24.10 -22.81
C ARG A 30 -8.95 24.14 -22.65
N THR A 31 -8.37 25.34 -22.57
CA THR A 31 -6.92 25.53 -22.38
C THR A 31 -6.48 24.97 -21.04
N TRP A 32 -7.18 25.30 -19.96
CA TRP A 32 -6.87 24.79 -18.62
C TRP A 32 -7.08 23.29 -18.52
N ASN A 33 -8.16 22.76 -19.12
CA ASN A 33 -8.39 21.32 -19.21
C ASN A 33 -7.21 20.61 -19.91
N SER A 34 -6.76 21.11 -21.06
CA SER A 34 -5.63 20.53 -21.80
C SER A 34 -4.33 20.59 -21.00
N LEU A 35 -4.06 21.72 -20.34
CA LEU A 35 -2.86 21.92 -19.55
C LEU A 35 -2.83 20.99 -18.32
N ILE A 36 -3.91 20.99 -17.51
CA ILE A 36 -4.00 20.22 -16.27
C ILE A 36 -3.99 18.70 -16.54
N LYS A 37 -4.59 18.26 -17.66
CA LYS A 37 -4.59 16.85 -18.07
C LYS A 37 -3.32 16.42 -18.81
N SER A 38 -2.38 17.34 -19.06
CA SER A 38 -1.13 16.94 -19.71
C SER A 38 -0.29 16.07 -18.75
N PRO A 39 0.34 14.98 -19.24
CA PRO A 39 1.22 14.15 -18.41
C PRO A 39 2.35 14.94 -17.75
N ALA A 40 2.87 15.96 -18.44
CA ALA A 40 3.91 16.85 -17.93
C ALA A 40 3.42 17.68 -16.73
N PHE A 41 2.21 18.24 -16.79
CA PHE A 41 1.63 18.98 -15.66
C PHE A 41 1.39 18.07 -14.47
N ILE A 42 0.78 16.90 -14.68
CA ILE A 42 0.50 15.92 -13.61
C ILE A 42 1.79 15.48 -12.93
N SER A 43 2.81 15.12 -13.72
CA SER A 43 4.12 14.67 -13.20
C SER A 43 4.83 15.77 -12.41
N LYS A 44 4.86 17.00 -12.95
CA LYS A 44 5.49 18.16 -12.28
C LYS A 44 4.73 18.57 -11.01
N HIS A 45 3.40 18.50 -11.03
CA HIS A 45 2.59 18.73 -9.83
C HIS A 45 2.90 17.69 -8.77
N LEU A 46 2.90 16.39 -9.13
CA LEU A 46 3.21 15.30 -8.21
C LEU A 46 4.62 15.44 -7.60
N GLN A 47 5.64 15.71 -8.42
CA GLN A 47 7.02 15.92 -7.95
C GLN A 47 7.11 17.09 -6.97
N ARG A 48 6.40 18.19 -7.23
CA ARG A 48 6.31 19.31 -6.29
C ARG A 48 5.66 18.90 -4.98
N THR A 49 4.58 18.11 -5.03
CA THR A 49 3.92 17.60 -3.82
C THR A 49 4.82 16.65 -3.03
N ILE A 50 5.62 15.82 -3.68
CA ILE A 50 6.58 14.92 -3.02
C ILE A 50 7.74 15.71 -2.39
N SER A 51 8.23 16.75 -3.07
CA SER A 51 9.43 17.49 -2.65
C SER A 51 9.14 18.62 -1.65
N SER A 52 7.87 18.99 -1.49
CA SER A 52 7.47 20.12 -0.65
C SER A 52 7.38 19.70 0.81
N THR A 53 8.04 20.46 1.67
CA THR A 53 8.01 20.31 3.12
C THR A 53 6.77 20.95 3.76
N ASP A 54 5.94 21.63 2.98
CA ASP A 54 4.79 22.42 3.43
C ASP A 54 3.46 21.65 3.32
N HIS A 55 3.50 20.38 2.92
CA HIS A 55 2.30 19.56 2.83
C HIS A 55 2.01 18.83 4.13
N GLN A 56 0.73 18.80 4.47
CA GLN A 56 0.23 18.06 5.61
C GLN A 56 0.36 16.56 5.31
N SER A 57 1.15 15.84 6.09
CA SER A 57 1.28 14.38 5.96
C SER A 57 -0.06 13.71 6.23
N LEU A 58 -0.55 12.96 5.23
CA LEU A 58 -1.84 12.26 5.29
C LEU A 58 -1.62 10.76 5.31
N PHE A 59 -2.52 10.08 6.01
CA PHE A 59 -2.63 8.62 6.02
C PHE A 59 -3.98 8.20 5.46
N LEU A 60 -3.98 7.20 4.60
CA LEU A 60 -5.17 6.45 4.27
C LEU A 60 -5.52 5.56 5.46
N LEU A 61 -6.76 5.65 5.95
CA LEU A 61 -7.36 4.69 6.85
C LEU A 61 -8.54 4.03 6.14
N ARG A 62 -8.49 2.71 6.04
CA ARG A 62 -9.56 1.86 5.54
C ARG A 62 -10.11 1.01 6.68
N LEU A 63 -11.40 1.12 6.92
CA LEU A 63 -12.17 0.35 7.90
C LEU A 63 -13.26 -0.46 7.20
N CYS A 64 -13.75 -1.49 7.89
CA CYS A 64 -14.93 -2.23 7.48
C CYS A 64 -15.85 -2.52 8.65
N SER A 65 -17.15 -2.62 8.34
CA SER A 65 -18.16 -3.15 9.24
C SER A 65 -18.41 -4.64 8.98
N LYS A 66 -19.14 -5.30 9.90
CA LYS A 66 -19.57 -6.70 9.74
C LYS A 66 -20.54 -6.89 8.58
N GLU A 67 -21.28 -5.83 8.28
CA GLU A 67 -22.24 -5.72 7.17
C GLU A 67 -21.54 -5.48 5.82
N ARG A 68 -20.20 -5.52 5.80
CA ARG A 68 -19.36 -5.33 4.60
C ARG A 68 -19.39 -3.92 4.03
N GLU A 69 -19.75 -2.94 4.86
CA GLU A 69 -19.60 -1.54 4.49
C GLU A 69 -18.14 -1.15 4.55
N GLU A 70 -17.64 -0.59 3.46
CA GLU A 70 -16.26 -0.14 3.31
C GLU A 70 -16.18 1.37 3.58
N GLN A 71 -15.30 1.76 4.49
CA GLN A 71 -15.07 3.17 4.81
C GLN A 71 -13.61 3.53 4.56
N TYR A 72 -13.40 4.53 3.71
CA TYR A 72 -12.09 5.08 3.41
C TYR A 72 -12.04 6.53 3.88
N SER A 73 -10.98 6.90 4.57
CA SER A 73 -10.78 8.27 5.05
C SER A 73 -9.30 8.65 4.99
N LEU A 74 -9.05 9.94 4.77
CA LEU A 74 -7.74 10.54 4.98
C LEU A 74 -7.66 11.05 6.41
N ARG A 75 -6.56 10.73 7.07
CA ARG A 75 -6.26 11.08 8.46
C ARG A 75 -5.03 11.97 8.48
N LEU A 76 -5.04 12.95 9.38
CA LEU A 76 -3.89 13.79 9.62
C LEU A 76 -2.82 13.00 10.37
N ASP A 77 -1.55 13.12 9.99
CA ASP A 77 -0.42 12.63 10.78
C ASP A 77 -0.12 13.56 11.98
N ASN A 78 -1.14 13.76 12.81
CA ASN A 78 -1.05 14.47 14.06
C ASN A 78 -1.26 13.49 15.23
N GLN A 79 -1.05 14.00 16.44
CA GLN A 79 -1.18 13.21 17.65
C GLN A 79 -2.55 12.49 17.69
N ASP A 80 -3.66 13.16 17.40
CA ASP A 80 -4.99 12.56 17.57
C ASP A 80 -5.50 11.76 16.37
N PHE A 81 -4.70 11.64 15.30
CA PHE A 81 -5.09 10.97 14.05
C PHE A 81 -6.44 11.43 13.52
N ASN A 82 -6.67 12.75 13.53
CA ASN A 82 -7.98 13.30 13.21
C ASN A 82 -8.39 12.98 11.78
N GLU A 83 -9.69 12.81 11.57
CA GLU A 83 -10.26 12.74 10.22
C GLU A 83 -10.04 14.06 9.50
N HIS A 84 -9.36 14.00 8.36
CA HIS A 84 -9.23 15.13 7.45
C HIS A 84 -10.37 15.15 6.44
N MET A 85 -10.69 13.99 5.88
CA MET A 85 -11.68 13.85 4.82
C MET A 85 -12.15 12.41 4.67
N GLN A 86 -13.44 12.20 4.46
CA GLN A 86 -13.97 10.92 4.01
C GLN A 86 -13.84 10.77 2.50
N LEU A 87 -13.43 9.58 2.06
CA LEU A 87 -13.32 9.22 0.66
C LEU A 87 -14.52 8.36 0.29
N HIS A 88 -15.23 8.79 -0.75
CA HIS A 88 -16.39 8.05 -1.24
C HIS A 88 -15.95 6.80 -2.01
N PHE A 89 -16.24 5.63 -1.45
CA PHE A 89 -15.97 4.33 -2.05
C PHE A 89 -17.10 3.92 -3.01
N PRO A 90 -16.84 3.78 -4.33
CA PRO A 90 -17.88 3.57 -5.32
C PRO A 90 -18.11 2.09 -5.70
N PHE A 91 -17.42 1.14 -5.05
CA PHE A 91 -17.45 -0.27 -5.45
C PHE A 91 -18.35 -1.10 -4.52
N GLU A 92 -19.07 -2.07 -5.08
CA GLU A 92 -19.98 -2.92 -4.32
C GLU A 92 -19.25 -4.12 -3.70
N SER A 93 -19.40 -4.30 -2.39
CA SER A 93 -18.82 -5.38 -1.59
C SER A 93 -19.83 -6.51 -1.36
N PHE A 94 -20.19 -7.25 -2.42
CA PHE A 94 -21.20 -8.32 -2.29
C PHE A 94 -20.68 -9.55 -1.52
N GLU A 95 -19.66 -10.22 -2.05
CA GLU A 95 -19.23 -11.54 -1.57
C GLU A 95 -18.05 -11.49 -0.59
N SER A 96 -17.30 -10.39 -0.59
CA SER A 96 -16.07 -10.22 0.20
C SER A 96 -15.67 -8.76 0.31
N TYR A 97 -14.76 -8.50 1.25
CA TYR A 97 -14.06 -7.24 1.41
C TYR A 97 -13.04 -7.02 0.29
N PHE A 98 -12.84 -5.76 -0.10
CA PHE A 98 -11.69 -5.38 -0.90
C PHE A 98 -10.44 -5.36 -0.03
N HIS A 99 -9.32 -5.81 -0.59
CA HIS A 99 -8.03 -5.74 0.07
C HIS A 99 -7.21 -4.59 -0.51
N VAL A 100 -6.70 -3.71 0.36
CA VAL A 100 -5.76 -2.67 -0.06
C VAL A 100 -4.38 -3.30 -0.21
N ILE A 101 -3.86 -3.34 -1.43
CA ILE A 101 -2.50 -3.82 -1.73
C ILE A 101 -1.48 -2.77 -1.30
N GLY A 102 -1.81 -1.49 -1.49
CA GLY A 102 -0.99 -0.37 -1.06
C GLY A 102 -1.52 0.96 -1.60
N SER A 103 -0.91 2.05 -1.14
CA SER A 103 -1.08 3.37 -1.72
C SER A 103 0.28 3.90 -2.17
N CYS A 104 0.32 4.56 -3.31
CA CYS A 104 1.53 5.12 -3.89
C CYS A 104 1.16 6.37 -4.69
N ASN A 105 1.78 7.52 -4.38
CA ASN A 105 1.66 8.74 -5.17
C ASN A 105 0.21 9.14 -5.53
N GLY A 106 -0.72 8.92 -4.59
CA GLY A 106 -2.15 9.23 -4.69
C GLY A 106 -3.02 8.22 -5.42
N LEU A 107 -2.47 7.08 -5.81
CA LEU A 107 -3.26 5.91 -6.19
C LEU A 107 -3.38 4.94 -5.02
N ILE A 108 -4.56 4.31 -4.95
CA ILE A 108 -4.85 3.20 -4.06
C ILE A 108 -5.03 1.97 -4.96
N CYS A 109 -4.26 0.92 -4.71
CA CYS A 109 -4.45 -0.37 -5.41
C CYS A 109 -5.29 -1.29 -4.53
N LEU A 110 -6.42 -1.74 -5.07
CA LEU A 110 -7.34 -2.66 -4.41
C LEU A 110 -7.34 -3.99 -5.13
N ALA A 111 -7.52 -5.09 -4.40
CA ALA A 111 -7.77 -6.41 -4.93
C ALA A 111 -9.17 -6.87 -4.54
N LYS A 112 -9.94 -7.33 -5.53
CA LYS A 112 -11.20 -8.02 -5.33
C LYS A 112 -10.91 -9.52 -5.23
N VAL A 113 -11.38 -10.16 -4.16
CA VAL A 113 -11.09 -11.58 -3.89
C VAL A 113 -12.39 -12.34 -3.71
N ILE A 114 -12.66 -13.35 -4.53
CA ILE A 114 -13.83 -14.22 -4.41
C ILE A 114 -13.36 -15.64 -4.11
N GLN A 115 -13.94 -16.30 -3.09
CA GLN A 115 -13.59 -17.68 -2.72
C GLN A 115 -12.08 -17.93 -2.57
N ARG A 116 -11.34 -16.95 -2.02
CA ARG A 116 -9.87 -16.94 -1.87
C ARG A 116 -9.08 -16.86 -3.19
N PHE A 117 -9.70 -16.48 -4.30
CA PHE A 117 -9.02 -16.17 -5.56
C PHE A 117 -9.09 -14.68 -5.85
N THR A 118 -7.98 -14.07 -6.25
CA THR A 118 -7.98 -12.69 -6.71
C THR A 118 -8.56 -12.62 -8.11
N VAL A 119 -9.69 -11.93 -8.26
CA VAL A 119 -10.45 -11.86 -9.53
C VAL A 119 -10.14 -10.59 -10.31
N SER A 120 -9.86 -9.48 -9.64
CA SER A 120 -9.48 -8.23 -10.31
C SER A 120 -8.70 -7.30 -9.39
N PHE A 121 -8.04 -6.32 -10.00
CA PHE A 121 -7.34 -5.24 -9.34
C PHE A 121 -7.86 -3.89 -9.81
N ILE A 122 -7.95 -2.94 -8.88
CA ILE A 122 -8.44 -1.59 -9.15
C ILE A 122 -7.38 -0.58 -8.73
N PHE A 123 -6.96 0.26 -9.68
CA PHE A 123 -6.14 1.44 -9.43
C PHE A 123 -7.09 2.62 -9.28
N TRP A 124 -7.19 3.17 -8.07
CA TRP A 124 -8.22 4.12 -7.73
C TRP A 124 -7.61 5.44 -7.26
N ASN A 125 -8.01 6.55 -7.89
CA ASN A 125 -7.78 7.90 -7.39
C ASN A 125 -9.12 8.49 -6.90
N PRO A 126 -9.35 8.53 -5.57
CA PRO A 126 -10.60 9.03 -5.02
C PRO A 126 -10.80 10.54 -5.20
N LEU A 127 -9.72 11.32 -5.29
CA LEU A 127 -9.80 12.79 -5.32
C LEU A 127 -10.28 13.34 -6.66
N ILE A 128 -9.99 12.62 -7.74
CA ILE A 128 -10.44 12.96 -9.08
C ILE A 128 -11.58 12.06 -9.56
N GLN A 129 -12.07 11.15 -8.70
CA GLN A 129 -13.15 10.21 -8.95
C GLN A 129 -12.94 9.35 -10.20
N LYS A 130 -11.72 8.79 -10.33
CA LYS A 130 -11.36 7.90 -11.44
C LYS A 130 -10.74 6.61 -10.95
N TYR A 131 -10.94 5.55 -11.73
CA TYR A 131 -10.26 4.28 -11.51
C TYR A 131 -9.97 3.53 -12.81
N VAL A 132 -9.04 2.58 -12.76
CA VAL A 132 -8.78 1.58 -13.80
C VAL A 132 -8.94 0.20 -13.16
N ASN A 133 -9.77 -0.65 -13.75
CA ASN A 133 -9.93 -2.04 -13.33
C ASN A 133 -9.20 -2.97 -14.31
N THR A 134 -8.55 -4.01 -13.80
CA THR A 134 -7.82 -4.98 -14.61
C THR A 134 -7.96 -6.38 -14.02
N GLU A 135 -8.03 -7.37 -14.89
CA GLU A 135 -8.11 -8.77 -14.51
C GLU A 135 -6.75 -9.44 -14.74
N PRO A 136 -6.22 -10.17 -13.76
CA PRO A 136 -4.98 -10.90 -13.96
C PRO A 136 -5.14 -11.98 -15.04
N ARG A 137 -4.06 -12.31 -15.76
CA ARG A 137 -4.11 -13.42 -16.75
C ARG A 137 -4.12 -14.78 -16.08
N ILE A 138 -3.64 -14.84 -14.83
CA ILE A 138 -3.55 -16.08 -14.06
C ILE A 138 -4.46 -15.98 -12.85
N LEU A 139 -5.46 -16.87 -12.79
CA LEU A 139 -6.24 -17.06 -11.58
C LEU A 139 -5.31 -17.53 -10.46
N GLY A 140 -5.21 -16.75 -9.39
CA GLY A 140 -4.26 -16.97 -8.32
C GLY A 140 -4.92 -16.89 -6.96
N HIS A 141 -4.40 -17.67 -6.01
CA HIS A 141 -4.90 -17.68 -4.65
C HIS A 141 -4.55 -16.36 -3.92
N LEU A 142 -5.34 -16.03 -2.90
CA LEU A 142 -5.19 -14.89 -1.98
C LEU A 142 -3.81 -14.77 -1.31
N TYR A 143 -3.05 -15.87 -1.24
CA TYR A 143 -1.72 -15.93 -0.62
C TYR A 143 -0.58 -15.74 -1.64
N SER A 144 -0.89 -15.30 -2.85
CA SER A 144 0.13 -14.95 -3.85
C SER A 144 0.89 -13.71 -3.37
N PHE A 145 2.18 -13.62 -3.70
CA PHE A 145 2.87 -12.33 -3.53
C PHE A 145 2.22 -11.35 -4.49
N VAL A 146 1.71 -10.26 -3.95
CA VAL A 146 1.13 -9.16 -4.72
C VAL A 146 1.75 -7.88 -4.21
N GLY A 147 2.26 -7.05 -5.12
CA GLY A 147 2.94 -5.82 -4.76
C GLY A 147 2.61 -4.71 -5.73
N PHE A 148 2.25 -3.56 -5.17
CA PHE A 148 1.92 -2.35 -5.92
C PHE A 148 2.98 -1.28 -5.65
N GLY A 149 3.38 -0.57 -6.69
CA GLY A 149 4.42 0.43 -6.60
C GLY A 149 4.58 1.27 -7.86
N TYR A 150 5.60 2.12 -7.85
CA TYR A 150 5.87 3.08 -8.91
C TYR A 150 7.28 2.91 -9.46
N ASP A 151 7.39 2.74 -10.77
CA ASP A 151 8.62 2.79 -11.54
C ASP A 151 8.90 4.24 -11.92
N SER A 152 9.88 4.83 -11.24
CA SER A 152 10.28 6.23 -11.46
C SER A 152 10.98 6.47 -12.80
N ARG A 153 11.62 5.44 -13.39
CA ARG A 153 12.28 5.54 -14.69
C ARG A 153 11.27 5.54 -15.83
N ALA A 154 10.27 4.67 -15.75
CA ALA A 154 9.20 4.58 -16.75
C ALA A 154 8.04 5.56 -16.50
N ASN A 155 8.04 6.27 -15.35
CA ASN A 155 6.91 7.08 -14.88
C ASN A 155 5.61 6.26 -14.92
N ASP A 156 5.65 5.07 -14.33
CA ASP A 156 4.60 4.07 -14.45
C ASP A 156 4.24 3.46 -13.10
N TYR A 157 2.96 3.13 -12.94
CA TYR A 157 2.50 2.36 -11.81
C TYR A 157 2.44 0.90 -12.21
N LYS A 158 3.08 0.06 -11.41
CA LYS A 158 3.18 -1.37 -11.69
C LYS A 158 2.57 -2.19 -10.57
N LEU A 159 2.04 -3.34 -10.95
CA LEU A 159 1.52 -4.35 -10.04
C LEU A 159 2.13 -5.70 -10.41
N ILE A 160 2.94 -6.23 -9.50
CA ILE A 160 3.59 -7.54 -9.65
C ILE A 160 2.79 -8.59 -8.90
N ARG A 161 2.66 -9.76 -9.51
CA ARG A 161 2.10 -10.96 -8.88
C ARG A 161 3.01 -12.15 -9.09
N MET A 162 3.22 -12.91 -8.02
CA MET A 162 3.84 -14.23 -8.07
C MET A 162 2.82 -15.26 -7.57
N VAL A 163 2.33 -16.10 -8.48
CA VAL A 163 1.27 -17.07 -8.24
C VAL A 163 1.86 -18.47 -8.13
N ASN A 164 1.72 -19.07 -6.95
CA ASN A 164 2.03 -20.48 -6.71
C ASN A 164 0.84 -21.36 -7.10
N SER A 165 1.05 -22.27 -8.05
CA SER A 165 -0.04 -23.00 -8.71
C SER A 165 -0.60 -24.20 -7.93
N GLN A 166 0.07 -24.69 -6.87
CA GLN A 166 -0.34 -25.91 -6.17
C GLN A 166 -0.09 -25.89 -4.66
N LYS A 167 -0.84 -26.75 -3.94
CA LYS A 167 -0.87 -26.86 -2.46
C LYS A 167 0.43 -27.41 -1.83
N SER A 168 1.30 -28.05 -2.61
CA SER A 168 2.56 -28.65 -2.13
C SER A 168 3.71 -27.64 -2.25
N LYS A 169 4.06 -27.01 -1.13
CA LYS A 169 4.87 -25.78 -1.07
C LYS A 169 6.35 -25.95 -1.44
N PHE A 170 6.91 -27.16 -1.37
CA PHE A 170 8.37 -27.35 -1.48
C PHE A 170 8.82 -28.59 -2.28
N LEU A 171 7.88 -29.36 -2.85
CA LEU A 171 8.19 -30.65 -3.51
C LEU A 171 7.92 -30.66 -5.02
N SER A 172 7.47 -29.55 -5.62
CA SER A 172 7.17 -29.50 -7.05
C SER A 172 8.31 -28.93 -7.89
N GLU A 173 8.54 -29.53 -9.06
CA GLU A 173 9.44 -29.01 -10.10
C GLU A 173 8.86 -27.78 -10.84
N ASN A 174 7.60 -27.42 -10.59
CA ASN A 174 6.94 -26.30 -11.23
C ASN A 174 7.18 -24.99 -10.48
N PHE A 175 7.70 -24.00 -11.19
CA PHE A 175 8.01 -22.69 -10.65
C PHE A 175 6.79 -21.78 -10.47
N PRO A 176 6.85 -20.79 -9.55
CA PRO A 176 5.86 -19.71 -9.51
C PRO A 176 5.71 -19.04 -10.86
N LYS A 177 4.47 -18.77 -11.27
CA LYS A 177 4.22 -17.93 -12.45
C LYS A 177 4.19 -16.48 -12.03
N MET A 178 4.93 -15.64 -12.74
CA MET A 178 5.01 -14.21 -12.46
C MET A 178 4.36 -13.39 -13.57
N GLU A 179 3.58 -12.41 -13.16
CA GLU A 179 2.97 -11.45 -14.07
C GLU A 179 3.05 -10.03 -13.52
N LEU A 180 3.35 -9.10 -14.42
CA LEU A 180 3.48 -7.69 -14.14
C LEU A 180 2.45 -6.93 -14.97
N TYR A 181 1.68 -6.08 -14.32
CA TYR A 181 0.83 -5.11 -14.98
C TYR A 181 1.54 -3.77 -15.04
N SER A 182 1.50 -3.13 -16.21
CA SER A 182 1.87 -1.73 -16.39
C SER A 182 0.60 -0.91 -16.57
N LEU A 183 0.43 0.15 -15.77
CA LEU A 183 -0.70 1.06 -15.90
C LEU A 183 -0.61 1.89 -17.19
N ASN A 184 0.61 2.26 -17.60
CA ASN A 184 0.85 2.98 -18.84
C ASN A 184 0.54 2.14 -20.08
N GLU A 185 0.94 0.86 -20.10
CA GLU A 185 0.61 -0.06 -21.19
C GLU A 185 -0.84 -0.56 -21.11
N GLY A 186 -1.45 -0.51 -19.93
CA GLY A 186 -2.81 -1.01 -19.70
C GLY A 186 -2.92 -2.53 -19.86
N SER A 187 -1.81 -3.26 -19.69
CA SER A 187 -1.76 -4.69 -19.97
C SER A 187 -0.86 -5.45 -19.00
N TRP A 188 -1.15 -6.74 -18.88
CA TRP A 188 -0.31 -7.68 -18.15
C TRP A 188 0.68 -8.35 -19.09
N ARG A 189 1.94 -8.49 -18.64
CA ARG A 189 2.95 -9.33 -19.30
C ARG A 189 3.62 -10.30 -18.34
N SER A 190 4.10 -11.42 -18.87
CA SER A 190 4.72 -12.46 -18.02
C SER A 190 6.17 -12.09 -17.78
N ILE A 191 6.65 -12.30 -16.56
CA ILE A 191 8.09 -12.16 -16.28
C ILE A 191 8.71 -13.56 -16.40
N PRO A 192 9.66 -13.75 -17.33
CA PRO A 192 10.37 -15.02 -17.43
C PRO A 192 11.21 -15.22 -16.17
N GLN A 193 11.19 -16.43 -15.64
CA GLN A 193 12.00 -16.76 -14.49
C GLN A 193 13.39 -17.21 -14.96
N THR A 194 14.45 -16.62 -14.42
CA THR A 194 15.85 -16.92 -14.77
C THR A 194 16.49 -17.94 -13.82
N ALA A 195 15.93 -18.13 -12.63
CA ALA A 195 16.42 -19.05 -11.61
C ALA A 195 15.25 -19.64 -10.78
N PRO A 196 15.40 -20.84 -10.21
CA PRO A 196 14.36 -21.46 -9.40
C PRO A 196 14.12 -20.67 -8.10
N LEU A 197 13.23 -19.68 -8.13
CA LEU A 197 12.79 -18.97 -6.93
C LEU A 197 11.80 -19.85 -6.17
N ARG A 198 12.23 -20.39 -5.02
CA ARG A 198 11.39 -21.22 -4.12
C ARG A 198 10.94 -20.38 -2.93
N TYR A 199 10.16 -19.35 -3.22
CA TYR A 199 9.54 -18.50 -2.22
C TYR A 199 8.10 -18.93 -1.95
N ASP A 200 7.75 -18.99 -0.68
CA ASP A 200 6.39 -19.21 -0.22
C ASP A 200 6.01 -18.18 0.83
N THR A 201 4.73 -17.85 0.91
CA THR A 201 4.19 -17.00 1.96
C THR A 201 2.80 -17.46 2.32
N ASP A 202 2.47 -17.37 3.60
CA ASP A 202 1.11 -17.52 4.12
C ASP A 202 0.53 -16.17 4.57
N GLN A 203 1.22 -15.06 4.29
CA GLN A 203 0.74 -13.72 4.56
C GLN A 203 -0.36 -13.31 3.58
N HIS A 204 -1.36 -12.60 4.10
CA HIS A 204 -2.36 -11.92 3.29
C HIS A 204 -1.91 -10.50 2.98
N PHE A 205 -1.54 -10.22 1.72
CA PHE A 205 -1.34 -8.87 1.18
C PHE A 205 -0.49 -7.89 2.03
N SER A 206 0.46 -8.38 2.82
CA SER A 206 1.42 -7.52 3.52
C SER A 206 2.59 -7.27 2.60
N SER A 207 2.70 -6.03 2.12
CA SER A 207 3.83 -5.58 1.32
C SER A 207 4.23 -4.15 1.71
N ALA A 208 5.50 -3.83 1.54
CA ALA A 208 6.03 -2.49 1.79
C ALA A 208 6.71 -1.97 0.51
N PHE A 209 6.20 -0.87 -0.04
CA PHE A 209 6.84 -0.19 -1.17
C PHE A 209 7.78 0.90 -0.65
N LEU A 210 9.06 0.79 -0.99
CA LEU A 210 10.13 1.70 -0.58
C LEU A 210 11.25 1.71 -1.63
N ASN A 211 11.85 2.87 -1.89
CA ASN A 211 13.02 3.01 -2.77
C ASN A 211 12.85 2.38 -4.16
N GLY A 212 11.63 2.46 -4.73
CA GLY A 212 11.35 1.89 -6.05
C GLY A 212 11.13 0.37 -6.08
N ALA A 213 11.25 -0.30 -4.92
CA ALA A 213 11.02 -1.73 -4.79
C ALA A 213 9.84 -2.04 -3.86
N VAL A 214 9.11 -3.09 -4.16
CA VAL A 214 8.11 -3.66 -3.24
C VAL A 214 8.69 -4.85 -2.52
N HIS A 215 8.38 -4.98 -1.23
CA HIS A 215 8.96 -5.98 -0.35
C HIS A 215 7.89 -6.83 0.32
N TRP A 216 8.22 -8.08 0.62
CA TRP A 216 7.40 -9.04 1.35
C TRP A 216 8.26 -9.85 2.32
N ILE A 217 7.63 -10.46 3.33
CA ILE A 217 8.24 -11.58 4.04
C ILE A 217 7.99 -12.86 3.25
N ALA A 218 9.05 -13.62 3.01
CA ALA A 218 8.98 -14.90 2.32
C ALA A 218 9.74 -15.97 3.10
N ASN A 219 9.20 -17.20 3.07
CA ASN A 219 9.98 -18.40 3.35
C ASN A 219 10.76 -18.75 2.09
N ARG A 220 12.08 -18.84 2.20
CA ARG A 220 12.97 -19.40 1.19
C ARG A 220 13.34 -20.82 1.58
N ALA A 221 13.13 -21.78 0.68
CA ALA A 221 13.67 -23.13 0.84
C ALA A 221 15.03 -23.24 0.13
N ASP A 222 16.08 -23.46 0.91
CA ASP A 222 17.39 -23.84 0.43
C ASP A 222 17.54 -25.36 0.42
N GLN A 223 18.22 -25.92 -0.59
CA GLN A 223 18.43 -27.36 -0.72
C GLN A 223 19.41 -27.91 0.33
N HIS A 224 20.26 -27.05 0.91
CA HIS A 224 21.31 -27.43 1.84
C HIS A 224 21.10 -26.91 3.26
N GLU A 225 20.45 -25.75 3.42
CA GLU A 225 20.35 -25.05 4.71
C GLU A 225 18.97 -25.14 5.38
N GLY A 226 17.93 -25.59 4.65
CA GLY A 226 16.57 -25.71 5.17
C GLY A 226 15.67 -24.54 4.75
N ILE A 227 14.67 -24.20 5.57
CA ILE A 227 13.73 -23.11 5.28
C ILE A 227 14.07 -21.92 6.17
N HIS A 228 14.28 -20.74 5.55
CA HIS A 228 14.60 -19.50 6.26
C HIS A 228 13.65 -18.38 5.85
N ASN A 229 13.41 -17.45 6.76
CA ASN A 229 12.68 -16.22 6.44
C ASN A 229 13.61 -15.18 5.86
N VAL A 230 13.14 -14.49 4.82
CA VAL A 230 13.85 -13.38 4.19
C VAL A 230 12.89 -12.24 3.91
N VAL A 231 13.43 -11.02 3.77
CA VAL A 231 12.71 -9.94 3.07
C VAL A 231 13.01 -10.10 1.58
N LEU A 232 11.99 -10.47 0.82
CA LEU A 232 12.05 -10.51 -0.63
C LEU A 232 11.63 -9.15 -1.18
N GLY A 233 12.49 -8.50 -1.95
CA GLY A 233 12.17 -7.27 -2.69
C GLY A 233 12.08 -7.53 -4.19
N PHE A 234 11.29 -6.71 -4.89
CA PHE A 234 11.23 -6.65 -6.35
C PHE A 234 11.37 -5.20 -6.79
N ASP A 235 12.46 -4.89 -7.50
CA ASP A 235 12.69 -3.56 -8.06
C ASP A 235 11.74 -3.32 -9.24
N MET A 236 10.90 -2.27 -9.17
CA MET A 236 9.89 -2.02 -10.19
C MET A 236 10.47 -1.61 -11.54
N SER A 237 11.72 -1.16 -11.56
CA SER A 237 12.32 -0.52 -12.72
C SER A 237 13.31 -1.45 -13.44
N ASP A 238 14.16 -2.14 -12.68
CA ASP A 238 15.04 -3.20 -13.21
C ASP A 238 14.33 -4.56 -13.33
N GLU A 239 13.20 -4.73 -12.62
CA GLU A 239 12.39 -5.94 -12.64
C GLU A 239 13.15 -7.18 -12.16
N ILE A 240 14.03 -6.96 -11.18
CA ILE A 240 14.84 -7.99 -10.54
C ILE A 240 14.41 -8.17 -9.09
N PHE A 241 14.58 -9.39 -8.59
CA PHE A 241 14.42 -9.69 -7.18
C PHE A 241 15.70 -9.39 -6.42
N LEU A 242 15.54 -8.87 -5.22
CA LEU A 242 16.59 -8.70 -4.23
C LEU A 242 16.17 -9.41 -2.95
N GLU A 243 17.14 -9.95 -2.22
CA GLU A 243 16.90 -10.67 -0.98
C GLU A 243 17.69 -9.99 0.13
N ILE A 244 17.03 -9.76 1.27
CA ILE A 244 17.66 -9.22 2.46
C ILE A 244 17.42 -10.20 3.61
N ALA A 245 18.52 -10.63 4.22
CA ALA A 245 18.47 -11.53 5.37
C ALA A 245 17.78 -10.85 6.56
N LEU A 246 16.99 -11.64 7.28
CA LEU A 246 16.38 -11.22 8.54
C LEU A 246 17.31 -11.55 9.72
N PRO A 247 17.12 -10.90 10.88
CA PRO A 247 17.70 -11.36 12.13
C PRO A 247 17.38 -12.83 12.38
N SER A 248 18.39 -13.64 12.74
CA SER A 248 18.26 -15.09 12.86
C SER A 248 17.21 -15.56 13.88
N CYS A 249 16.87 -14.72 14.86
CA CYS A 249 15.77 -15.00 15.80
C CYS A 249 14.39 -15.05 15.11
N LEU A 250 14.26 -14.51 13.90
CA LEU A 250 13.04 -14.52 13.10
C LEU A 250 12.97 -15.68 12.11
N ASP A 251 14.04 -16.44 11.88
CA ASP A 251 14.10 -17.50 10.85
C ASP A 251 13.01 -18.56 11.00
N ASN A 252 12.68 -18.93 12.24
CA ASN A 252 11.71 -19.98 12.55
C ASN A 252 10.30 -19.45 12.87
N VAL A 253 10.08 -18.14 12.70
CA VAL A 253 8.77 -17.53 12.93
C VAL A 253 7.90 -17.75 11.70
N ARG A 254 6.64 -18.14 11.87
CA ARG A 254 5.73 -18.27 10.72
C ARG A 254 5.55 -16.90 10.04
N PRO A 255 5.64 -16.76 8.70
CA PRO A 255 5.49 -15.46 8.05
C PRO A 255 4.17 -14.76 8.40
N SER A 256 3.05 -15.46 8.54
CA SER A 256 1.78 -14.87 9.00
C SER A 256 1.82 -14.25 10.41
N CYS A 257 2.85 -14.50 11.23
CA CYS A 257 3.11 -13.79 12.48
C CYS A 257 3.94 -12.52 12.30
N LEU A 258 4.55 -12.32 11.13
CA LEU A 258 5.39 -11.18 10.82
C LEU A 258 4.58 -10.14 10.03
N SER A 259 4.88 -8.87 10.24
CA SER A 259 4.31 -7.77 9.44
C SER A 259 5.43 -6.87 8.98
N LEU A 260 5.43 -6.57 7.68
CA LEU A 260 6.43 -5.71 7.06
C LEU A 260 5.89 -4.29 6.94
N LEU A 261 6.62 -3.30 7.46
CA LEU A 261 6.21 -1.90 7.43
C LEU A 261 7.37 -1.01 6.96
N VAL A 262 7.04 0.07 6.26
CA VAL A 262 7.99 1.16 6.01
C VAL A 262 8.28 1.89 7.33
N TYR A 263 9.56 2.08 7.64
CA TYR A 263 10.06 2.77 8.82
C TYR A 263 10.61 4.14 8.43
N LYS A 264 10.01 5.21 8.98
CA LYS A 264 10.44 6.62 8.81
C LYS A 264 10.78 6.97 7.34
N GLU A 265 9.96 6.49 6.40
CA GLU A 265 10.04 6.76 4.95
C GLU A 265 11.36 6.37 4.25
N SER A 266 12.31 5.76 4.95
CA SER A 266 13.68 5.58 4.49
C SER A 266 14.18 4.15 4.62
N SER A 267 13.50 3.32 5.42
CA SER A 267 13.89 1.93 5.65
C SER A 267 12.69 1.03 5.93
N ILE A 268 12.96 -0.22 6.29
CA ILE A 268 11.99 -1.27 6.54
C ILE A 268 12.06 -1.71 8.00
N SER A 269 10.90 -2.11 8.52
CA SER A 269 10.77 -2.76 9.82
C SER A 269 9.92 -4.02 9.73
N VAL A 270 10.22 -4.96 10.61
CA VAL A 270 9.48 -6.22 10.77
C VAL A 270 8.95 -6.29 12.18
N CYS A 271 7.63 -6.34 12.29
CA CYS A 271 6.93 -6.52 13.55
C CYS A 271 6.60 -8.00 13.75
N GLN A 272 6.86 -8.52 14.95
CA GLN A 272 6.49 -9.87 15.32
C GLN A 272 5.23 -9.87 16.19
N ALA A 273 4.14 -10.41 15.65
CA ALA A 273 2.96 -10.75 16.43
C ALA A 273 3.23 -12.06 17.21
N SER A 274 2.87 -12.10 18.49
CA SER A 274 2.82 -13.32 19.29
C SER A 274 1.39 -13.70 19.60
N PHE A 275 1.06 -14.96 19.31
CA PHE A 275 -0.23 -15.54 19.69
C PHE A 275 -0.30 -15.91 21.17
N LEU A 276 0.84 -16.01 21.85
CA LEU A 276 0.95 -16.24 23.28
C LEU A 276 0.73 -14.92 24.04
N SER A 277 0.37 -15.00 25.32
CA SER A 277 0.13 -13.86 26.21
C SER A 277 1.41 -13.10 26.58
N SER A 278 2.18 -12.67 25.58
CA SER A 278 3.33 -11.79 25.76
C SER A 278 2.85 -10.37 25.95
N VAL A 279 3.51 -9.66 26.87
CA VAL A 279 3.33 -8.23 27.12
C VAL A 279 4.25 -7.38 26.23
N GLN A 280 5.17 -7.99 25.49
CA GLN A 280 6.16 -7.29 24.66
C GLN A 280 5.86 -7.44 23.18
N PHE A 281 5.88 -6.31 22.48
CA PHE A 281 5.81 -6.20 21.03
C PHE A 281 7.21 -5.98 20.48
N HIS A 282 7.71 -6.91 19.67
CA HIS A 282 9.05 -6.83 19.12
C HIS A 282 9.01 -6.25 17.70
N ILE A 283 9.88 -5.26 17.45
CA ILE A 283 10.00 -4.56 16.18
C ILE A 283 11.48 -4.57 15.80
N TRP A 284 11.80 -5.25 14.72
CA TRP A 284 13.13 -5.19 14.13
C TRP A 284 13.14 -4.07 13.12
N VAL A 285 14.07 -3.12 13.25
CA VAL A 285 14.23 -1.98 12.37
C VAL A 285 15.60 -2.04 11.72
N MET A 286 15.62 -1.97 10.40
CA MET A 286 16.85 -1.84 9.64
C MET A 286 17.27 -0.37 9.65
N LYS A 287 18.35 -0.01 10.34
CA LYS A 287 18.74 1.40 10.47
C LYS A 287 19.24 2.00 9.16
N GLU A 288 19.86 1.17 8.32
CA GLU A 288 20.32 1.54 7.00
C GLU A 288 19.77 0.54 5.98
N TYR A 289 18.95 1.04 5.04
CA TYR A 289 18.27 0.21 4.06
C TYR A 289 19.26 -0.65 3.25
N GLY A 290 19.00 -1.97 3.19
CA GLY A 290 19.84 -2.95 2.52
C GLY A 290 21.04 -3.47 3.33
N VAL A 291 21.35 -2.89 4.49
CA VAL A 291 22.49 -3.30 5.34
C VAL A 291 22.01 -4.23 6.45
N VAL A 292 22.29 -5.52 6.31
CA VAL A 292 21.82 -6.59 7.22
C VAL A 292 22.33 -6.38 8.65
N GLU A 293 23.56 -5.92 8.81
CA GLU A 293 24.17 -5.67 10.12
C GLU A 293 23.52 -4.49 10.87
N SER A 294 22.71 -3.70 10.17
CA SER A 294 22.03 -2.52 10.73
C SER A 294 20.68 -2.86 11.41
N TRP A 295 20.26 -4.12 11.42
CA TRP A 295 19.06 -4.55 12.14
C TRP A 295 19.22 -4.29 13.65
N THR A 296 18.24 -3.60 14.22
CA THR A 296 18.17 -3.30 15.65
C THR A 296 16.77 -3.59 16.16
N GLU A 297 16.68 -4.03 17.41
CA GLU A 297 15.41 -4.32 18.05
C GLU A 297 14.88 -3.10 18.81
N LEU A 298 13.58 -2.84 18.64
CA LEU A 298 12.78 -1.97 19.50
C LEU A 298 11.69 -2.82 20.13
N VAL A 299 11.36 -2.51 21.39
CA VAL A 299 10.32 -3.21 22.14
C VAL A 299 9.29 -2.21 22.63
N LEU A 300 8.02 -2.53 22.46
CA LEU A 300 6.90 -1.81 23.07
C LEU A 300 6.21 -2.72 24.10
N THR A 301 6.08 -2.25 25.33
CA THR A 301 5.51 -3.04 26.44
C THR A 301 4.06 -2.65 26.75
N PHE A 302 3.17 -3.64 26.86
CA PHE A 302 1.77 -3.47 27.23
C PHE A 302 1.52 -3.79 28.71
N GLY A 303 0.68 -2.98 29.36
CA GLY A 303 0.42 -3.07 30.81
C GLY A 303 -0.48 -4.23 31.26
N ALA A 304 -1.15 -4.96 30.37
CA ALA A 304 -2.08 -6.03 30.75
C ALA A 304 -1.82 -7.34 30.00
N GLN A 305 -1.63 -8.43 30.74
CA GLN A 305 -1.61 -9.78 30.19
C GLN A 305 -3.01 -10.18 29.69
N GLY A 306 -3.09 -10.83 28.52
CA GLY A 306 -4.31 -11.51 28.06
C GLY A 306 -5.06 -10.86 26.88
N GLU A 307 -4.73 -9.63 26.47
CA GLU A 307 -5.36 -9.02 25.28
C GLU A 307 -4.78 -9.54 23.94
N GLY A 308 -3.64 -10.25 24.02
CA GLY A 308 -2.86 -10.70 22.88
C GLY A 308 -2.14 -9.55 22.16
N ILE A 309 -1.08 -9.87 21.44
CA ILE A 309 -0.31 -8.87 20.72
C ILE A 309 -1.14 -8.30 19.56
N PRO A 310 -1.21 -6.97 19.38
CA PRO A 310 -1.96 -6.37 18.30
C PRO A 310 -1.30 -6.63 16.93
N ARG A 311 -2.03 -6.41 15.83
CA ARG A 311 -1.46 -6.42 14.48
C ARG A 311 -0.86 -5.04 14.17
N ALA A 312 0.37 -4.98 13.67
CA ALA A 312 0.96 -3.71 13.25
C ALA A 312 0.26 -3.21 11.97
N LEU A 313 -0.09 -1.92 11.94
CA LEU A 313 -0.78 -1.30 10.80
C LEU A 313 0.12 -0.32 10.05
N GLY A 314 1.04 0.34 10.73
CA GLY A 314 1.91 1.36 10.15
C GLY A 314 2.72 2.10 11.20
N ILE A 315 3.81 2.75 10.78
CA ILE A 315 4.64 3.59 11.64
C ILE A 315 4.46 5.04 11.21
N ARG A 316 4.21 5.91 12.18
CA ARG A 316 4.00 7.35 12.00
C ARG A 316 4.98 8.09 12.91
N LYS A 317 5.95 8.81 12.35
CA LYS A 317 6.98 9.50 13.15
C LYS A 317 7.65 8.54 14.17
N GLU A 318 7.29 8.65 15.44
CA GLU A 318 7.78 7.82 16.57
C GLU A 318 6.71 6.90 17.17
N GLU A 319 5.53 6.85 16.55
CA GLU A 319 4.40 6.06 16.99
C GLU A 319 4.13 4.86 16.06
N LEU A 320 3.90 3.70 16.65
CA LEU A 320 3.41 2.52 15.96
C LEU A 320 1.88 2.46 16.07
N LEU A 321 1.20 2.45 14.92
CA LEU A 321 -0.22 2.16 14.82
C LEU A 321 -0.45 0.65 14.85
N MET A 322 -1.40 0.23 15.67
CA MET A 322 -1.68 -1.18 15.87
C MET A 322 -3.17 -1.45 16.06
N GLU A 323 -3.62 -2.62 15.63
CA GLU A 323 -4.98 -3.12 15.82
C GLU A 323 -4.98 -4.21 16.90
N LYS A 324 -5.69 -3.98 18.01
CA LYS A 324 -5.92 -5.02 19.02
C LYS A 324 -6.80 -6.14 18.47
N LYS A 325 -6.76 -7.34 19.08
CA LYS A 325 -7.58 -8.51 18.69
C LYS A 325 -9.08 -8.23 18.52
N ARG A 326 -9.62 -7.21 19.19
CA ARG A 326 -11.04 -6.81 19.13
C ARG A 326 -11.35 -5.73 18.07
N GLY A 327 -10.39 -5.33 17.25
CA GLY A 327 -10.57 -4.33 16.18
C GLY A 327 -10.33 -2.88 16.60
N TRP A 328 -10.03 -2.63 17.88
CA TRP A 328 -9.68 -1.30 18.37
C TRP A 328 -8.27 -0.89 17.94
N ILE A 329 -8.14 0.31 17.38
CA ILE A 329 -6.87 0.87 16.96
C ILE A 329 -6.23 1.65 18.10
N VAL A 330 -4.97 1.35 18.37
CA VAL A 330 -4.13 2.05 19.34
C VAL A 330 -2.88 2.60 18.69
N SER A 331 -2.32 3.64 19.31
CA SER A 331 -1.03 4.22 18.96
C SER A 331 -0.06 4.02 20.13
N GLY A 332 1.10 3.42 19.87
CA GLY A 332 2.16 3.22 20.86
C GLY A 332 3.38 4.05 20.52
N ASN A 333 3.79 4.95 21.42
CA ASN A 333 5.03 5.70 21.26
C ASN A 333 6.23 4.80 21.61
N LEU A 334 7.17 4.66 20.67
CA LEU A 334 8.30 3.74 20.79
C LEU A 334 9.35 4.20 21.82
N GLU A 335 9.39 5.49 22.15
CA GLU A 335 10.36 6.07 23.09
C GLU A 335 9.78 6.14 24.50
N SER A 336 8.61 6.77 24.66
CA SER A 336 7.96 6.94 25.96
C SER A 336 7.24 5.70 26.46
N GLN A 337 7.10 4.67 25.61
CA GLN A 337 6.37 3.42 25.87
C GLN A 337 4.88 3.63 26.18
N GLN A 338 4.35 4.83 25.97
CA GLN A 338 2.94 5.12 26.20
C GLN A 338 2.08 4.57 25.07
N VAL A 339 1.03 3.85 25.45
CA VAL A 339 0.01 3.34 24.52
C VAL A 339 -1.29 4.11 24.75
N ARG A 340 -1.84 4.65 23.66
CA ARG A 340 -3.06 5.43 23.66
C ARG A 340 -4.11 4.81 22.74
N ASP A 341 -5.33 4.76 23.22
CA ASP A 341 -6.48 4.35 22.43
C ASP A 341 -6.97 5.49 21.54
N LEU A 342 -7.10 5.25 20.23
CA LEU A 342 -7.57 6.25 19.27
C LEU A 342 -9.10 6.31 19.19
N ARG A 343 -9.81 5.41 19.89
CA ARG A 343 -11.28 5.25 19.86
C ARG A 343 -11.81 4.99 18.45
N ILE A 344 -10.99 4.36 17.62
CA ILE A 344 -11.36 3.92 16.28
C ILE A 344 -11.50 2.41 16.32
N TRP A 345 -12.62 1.92 15.78
CA TRP A 345 -12.91 0.50 15.67
C TRP A 345 -13.08 0.12 14.20
N GLY A 346 -12.51 -1.02 13.81
CA GLY A 346 -12.77 -1.66 12.52
C GLY A 346 -12.95 -3.16 12.69
N GLU A 347 -13.50 -3.81 11.68
CA GLU A 347 -13.58 -5.27 11.65
C GLU A 347 -12.15 -5.87 11.75
N PRO A 348 -11.88 -6.76 12.73
CA PRO A 348 -10.54 -7.29 12.98
C PRO A 348 -9.90 -7.90 11.73
N PHE A 349 -8.59 -7.70 11.56
CA PHE A 349 -7.80 -8.20 10.43
C PHE A 349 -8.10 -7.56 9.06
N HIS A 350 -9.09 -6.67 8.99
CA HIS A 350 -9.49 -5.99 7.76
C HIS A 350 -9.09 -4.50 7.73
N THR A 351 -8.63 -3.93 8.84
CA THR A 351 -8.10 -2.57 8.86
C THR A 351 -6.84 -2.43 7.99
N PHE A 352 -6.71 -1.32 7.26
CA PHE A 352 -5.47 -0.93 6.57
C PHE A 352 -5.12 0.52 6.90
N THR A 353 -3.83 0.78 7.07
CA THR A 353 -3.28 2.14 7.10
C THR A 353 -2.04 2.25 6.22
N GLY A 354 -1.85 3.41 5.59
CA GLY A 354 -0.63 3.70 4.84
C GLY A 354 -0.54 5.18 4.51
N SER A 355 0.67 5.67 4.25
CA SER A 355 0.86 7.06 3.80
C SER A 355 0.08 7.32 2.52
N TYR A 356 -0.51 8.51 2.41
CA TYR A 356 -1.29 8.92 1.25
C TYR A 356 -0.85 10.31 0.80
N LEU A 357 -0.77 10.48 -0.52
CA LEU A 357 -0.43 11.75 -1.14
C LEU A 357 -1.57 12.18 -2.05
N GLU A 358 -1.99 13.44 -1.99
CA GLU A 358 -2.99 13.94 -2.93
C GLU A 358 -2.36 14.13 -4.32
N SER A 359 -3.01 13.63 -5.38
CA SER A 359 -2.46 13.74 -6.74
C SER A 359 -3.52 13.80 -7.83
N LEU A 360 -3.10 14.23 -9.03
CA LEU A 360 -3.90 14.26 -10.25
C LEU A 360 -3.76 12.97 -11.10
N VAL A 361 -3.12 11.94 -10.57
CA VAL A 361 -2.81 10.73 -11.33
C VAL A 361 -4.10 10.05 -11.81
N LEU A 362 -4.10 9.51 -13.04
CA LEU A 362 -5.25 9.02 -13.83
C LEU A 362 -6.08 10.11 -14.53
N LEU A 363 -5.82 11.39 -14.30
CA LEU A 363 -6.62 12.45 -14.93
C LEU A 363 -6.42 12.50 -16.46
N ASP A 364 -5.20 12.21 -16.92
CA ASP A 364 -4.77 12.09 -18.32
C ASP A 364 -5.20 10.77 -18.99
N LYS A 365 -5.47 9.73 -18.20
CA LYS A 365 -5.81 8.40 -18.72
C LYS A 365 -7.23 8.38 -19.29
N GLY A 366 -7.32 8.19 -20.61
CA GLY A 366 -8.59 8.12 -21.35
C GLY A 366 -9.38 6.83 -21.13
N ASN A 367 -8.71 5.73 -20.74
CA ASN A 367 -9.33 4.46 -20.38
C ASN A 367 -9.76 4.37 -18.91
N ALA A 368 -9.48 5.40 -18.10
CA ALA A 368 -9.94 5.44 -16.72
C ALA A 368 -11.43 5.76 -16.66
N THR A 369 -12.17 4.97 -15.88
CA THR A 369 -13.60 5.15 -15.67
C THR A 369 -13.83 6.23 -14.62
N SER A 370 -14.67 7.21 -14.94
CA SER A 370 -15.18 8.18 -13.96
C SER A 370 -16.40 7.62 -13.25
N TYR A 371 -16.57 7.95 -11.97
CA TYR A 371 -17.81 7.70 -11.23
C TYR A 371 -18.34 9.01 -10.65
N VAL A 372 -19.67 9.10 -10.52
CA VAL A 372 -20.33 10.28 -9.96
C VAL A 372 -21.10 9.86 -8.72
N TYR A 373 -20.95 10.62 -7.65
CA TYR A 373 -21.81 10.50 -6.49
C TYR A 373 -23.12 11.25 -6.74
N ASN A 374 -24.24 10.52 -6.85
CA ASN A 374 -25.56 11.10 -6.66
C ASN A 374 -25.78 11.25 -5.16
N SER A 375 -25.83 12.49 -4.67
CA SER A 375 -26.18 12.80 -3.27
C SER A 375 -27.61 12.42 -2.88
N ASN A 376 -28.40 11.93 -3.83
CA ASN A 376 -29.73 11.39 -3.60
C ASN A 376 -29.59 9.87 -3.64
N GLY A 377 -29.61 9.23 -2.47
CA GLY A 377 -29.48 7.78 -2.30
C GLY A 377 -30.63 6.98 -2.92
N LEU A 378 -30.67 6.93 -4.26
CA LEU A 378 -31.44 6.00 -5.05
C LEU A 378 -30.54 5.57 -6.21
N ALA A 379 -30.01 4.35 -6.09
CA ALA A 379 -29.49 3.62 -7.22
C ALA A 379 -30.61 3.46 -8.28
N ALA A 380 -30.24 3.57 -9.54
CA ALA A 380 -31.05 3.11 -10.67
C ALA A 380 -30.25 2.07 -11.43
#